data_AF-A0A2N3DKA4-F1
#
_entry.id   AF-A0A2N3DKA4-F1
#
_cell.length_a   1.000
_cell.length_b   1.000
_cell.length_c   1.000
_cell.angle_alpha   90.00
_cell.angle_beta   90.00
_cell.angle_gamma   90.00
#
_symmetry.space_group_name_H-M   'P 1'
#
loop_
_entity.id
_entity.type
_entity.pdbx_description
1 polymer ?
#
loop_
_entity_poly.entity_id
_entity_poly.type
_entity_poly.pdbx_seq_one_letter_code
_entity_poly.pdbx_strand_id
1 'polypeptide(L)'
;MLAAARRLRLDREKFPLFADEIGESQPTPEELLDARARSFVANQQDNRDRAARNWWQARAELRAIPEPDRSAFVRYWNRCKCPGNATYLLTYMNMFRDGRLIVHEGEVKARSDVEWERDRKAKIAAMTDAELDVMIQTHISPLFAEWGREERRRRAELNVAAKPDRARAAKRRERGRRR
;
A
#
# COMPACT_ATOMS: atom_id res chain seq x y z
N MET A 1 -9.22 39.57 21.36
CA MET A 1 -9.87 40.86 21.00
C MET A 1 -9.21 41.57 19.82
N LEU A 2 -7.98 42.09 19.93
CA LEU A 2 -7.33 42.87 18.84
C LEU A 2 -7.22 42.14 17.49
N ALA A 3 -6.95 40.83 17.50
CA ALA A 3 -6.88 40.03 16.28
C ALA A 3 -8.24 39.87 15.57
N ALA A 4 -9.34 39.75 16.33
CA ALA A 4 -10.69 39.66 15.79
C ALA A 4 -11.14 40.99 15.20
N ALA A 5 -10.89 42.11 15.91
CA ALA A 5 -11.14 43.45 15.40
C ALA A 5 -10.33 43.73 14.11
N ARG A 6 -9.05 43.34 14.08
CA ARG A 6 -8.21 43.44 12.88
C ARG A 6 -8.79 42.62 11.72
N ARG A 7 -9.27 41.41 11.98
CA ARG A 7 -9.87 40.56 10.95
C ARG A 7 -11.12 41.21 10.35
N LEU A 8 -12.03 41.69 11.19
CA LEU A 8 -13.26 42.35 10.76
C LEU A 8 -12.97 43.62 9.92
N ARG A 9 -11.98 44.42 10.34
CA ARG A 9 -11.48 45.56 9.55
C ARG A 9 -10.97 45.13 8.17
N LEU A 10 -10.12 44.10 8.11
CA LEU A 10 -9.59 43.59 6.85
C LEU A 10 -10.69 43.06 5.92
N ASP A 11 -11.76 42.47 6.47
CA ASP A 11 -12.89 42.00 5.67
C ASP A 11 -13.67 43.17 5.04
N ARG A 12 -13.76 44.35 5.69
CA ARG A 12 -14.32 45.58 5.09
C ARG A 12 -13.40 46.17 4.02
N GLU A 13 -12.11 46.26 4.33
CA GLU A 13 -11.09 46.81 3.43
C GLU A 13 -10.95 46.00 2.13
N LYS A 14 -11.28 44.70 2.17
CA LYS A 14 -11.30 43.84 1.00
C LYS A 14 -12.37 44.23 -0.03
N PHE A 15 -13.46 44.84 0.41
CA PHE A 15 -14.61 45.20 -0.43
C PHE A 15 -15.02 46.66 -0.17
N PRO A 16 -14.20 47.63 -0.62
CA PRO A 16 -14.36 49.03 -0.22
C PRO A 16 -15.67 49.68 -0.68
N LEU A 17 -16.26 49.21 -1.79
CA LEU A 17 -17.56 49.70 -2.28
C LEU A 17 -18.74 49.25 -1.42
N PHE A 18 -18.54 48.27 -0.53
CA PHE A 18 -19.56 47.71 0.37
C PHE A 18 -19.11 47.78 1.84
N ALA A 19 -18.13 48.65 2.15
CA ALA A 19 -17.48 48.64 3.45
C ALA A 19 -18.46 48.98 4.59
N ASP A 20 -19.43 49.85 4.32
CA ASP A 20 -20.44 50.29 5.27
C ASP A 20 -21.48 49.18 5.48
N GLU A 21 -21.99 48.56 4.42
CA GLU A 21 -22.95 47.44 4.49
C GLU A 21 -22.33 46.19 5.14
N ILE A 22 -21.05 45.92 4.87
CA ILE A 22 -20.31 44.85 5.55
C ILE A 22 -20.08 45.22 7.01
N GLY A 23 -19.80 46.48 7.33
CA GLY A 23 -19.65 46.95 8.70
C GLY A 23 -20.91 46.78 9.52
N GLU A 24 -22.07 47.15 8.97
CA GLU A 24 -23.39 47.03 9.60
C GLU A 24 -23.80 45.57 9.87
N SER A 25 -23.44 44.65 8.99
CA SER A 25 -23.77 43.23 9.13
C SER A 25 -22.74 42.43 9.95
N GLN A 26 -21.59 43.02 10.29
CA GLN A 26 -20.54 42.32 11.02
C GLN A 26 -20.87 42.21 12.52
N PRO A 27 -20.58 41.05 13.14
CA PRO A 27 -20.66 40.93 14.59
C PRO A 27 -19.58 41.79 15.25
N THR A 28 -19.78 42.09 16.53
CA THR A 28 -18.69 42.61 17.37
C THR A 28 -17.54 41.59 17.47
N PRO A 29 -16.30 42.04 17.73
CA PRO A 29 -15.17 41.13 17.94
C PRO A 29 -15.41 40.07 19.02
N GLU A 30 -16.16 40.43 20.08
CA GLU A 30 -16.58 39.56 21.18
C GLU A 30 -17.53 38.47 20.67
N GLU A 31 -18.60 38.87 19.99
CA GLU A 31 -19.58 37.95 19.40
C GLU A 31 -18.94 36.98 18.39
N LEU A 32 -17.99 37.47 17.58
CA LEU A 32 -17.24 36.62 16.64
C LEU A 32 -16.44 35.54 17.37
N LEU A 33 -15.72 35.92 18.43
CA LEU A 33 -14.90 34.99 19.19
C LEU A 33 -15.75 33.98 19.97
N ASP A 34 -16.85 34.44 20.53
CA ASP A 34 -17.82 33.60 21.25
C ASP A 34 -18.51 32.59 20.31
N ALA A 35 -18.96 33.04 19.13
CA ALA A 35 -19.48 32.15 18.09
C ALA A 35 -18.44 31.12 17.63
N ARG A 36 -17.18 31.54 17.48
CA ARG A 36 -16.08 30.63 17.14
C ARG A 36 -15.78 29.63 18.25
N ALA A 37 -15.83 30.04 19.52
CA ALA A 37 -15.62 29.16 20.66
C ALA A 37 -16.71 28.09 20.72
N ARG A 38 -17.99 28.46 20.56
CA ARG A 38 -19.11 27.50 20.45
C ARG A 38 -18.92 26.52 19.29
N SER A 39 -18.60 27.06 18.11
CA SER A 39 -18.39 26.24 16.92
C SER A 39 -17.21 25.29 17.08
N PHE A 40 -16.14 25.73 17.75
CA PHE A 40 -14.99 24.88 18.05
C PHE A 40 -15.39 23.71 18.96
N VAL A 41 -16.12 23.96 20.05
CA VAL A 41 -16.58 22.90 20.95
C VAL A 41 -17.46 21.89 20.21
N ALA A 42 -18.43 22.36 19.42
CA ALA A 42 -19.30 21.49 18.61
C ALA A 42 -18.50 20.64 17.63
N ASN A 43 -17.61 21.28 16.85
CA ASN A 43 -16.77 20.57 15.87
C ASN A 43 -15.83 19.55 16.55
N GLN A 44 -15.30 19.85 17.74
CA GLN A 44 -14.50 18.90 18.49
C GLN A 44 -15.31 17.67 18.90
N GLN A 45 -16.56 17.85 19.30
CA GLN A 45 -17.45 16.75 19.61
C GLN A 45 -17.80 15.93 18.35
N ASP A 46 -18.20 16.60 17.27
CA ASP A 46 -18.50 15.95 15.99
C ASP A 46 -17.32 15.13 15.46
N ASN A 47 -16.10 15.65 15.61
CA ASN A 47 -14.87 14.96 15.23
C ASN A 47 -14.63 13.70 16.08
N ARG A 48 -14.89 13.75 17.39
CA ARG A 48 -14.79 12.58 18.28
C ARG A 48 -15.85 11.54 17.94
N ASP A 49 -17.09 11.96 17.70
CA ASP A 49 -18.17 11.06 17.35
C ASP A 49 -17.92 10.39 16.00
N ARG A 50 -17.42 11.14 15.01
CA ARG A 50 -16.98 10.59 13.73
C ARG A 50 -15.84 9.59 13.90
N ALA A 51 -14.84 9.91 14.72
CA ALA A 51 -13.73 9.00 15.00
C ALA A 51 -14.21 7.70 15.66
N ALA A 52 -15.15 7.79 16.62
CA ALA A 52 -15.74 6.62 17.27
C ALA A 52 -16.51 5.75 16.28
N ARG A 53 -17.36 6.35 15.43
CA ARG A 53 -18.07 5.63 14.36
C ARG A 53 -17.12 4.92 13.40
N ASN A 54 -16.07 5.61 12.95
CA ASN A 54 -15.06 5.02 12.08
C ASN A 54 -14.36 3.82 12.74
N TRP A 55 -14.04 3.91 14.04
CA TRP A 55 -13.45 2.79 14.77
C TRP A 55 -14.40 1.60 14.88
N TRP A 56 -15.69 1.84 15.15
CA TRP A 56 -16.68 0.76 15.18
C TRP A 56 -16.82 0.08 13.84
N GLN A 57 -16.92 0.86 12.76
CA GLN A 57 -16.96 0.35 11.40
C GLN A 57 -15.71 -0.47 11.08
N ALA A 58 -14.52 0.07 11.31
CA ALA A 58 -13.27 -0.62 11.01
C ALA A 58 -13.13 -1.94 11.78
N ARG A 59 -13.56 -1.99 13.05
CA ARG A 59 -13.56 -3.24 13.83
C ARG A 59 -14.59 -4.25 13.33
N ALA A 60 -15.71 -3.81 12.78
CA ALA A 60 -16.70 -4.70 12.19
C ALA A 60 -16.17 -5.28 10.87
N GLU A 61 -15.65 -4.43 9.99
CA GLU A 61 -15.05 -4.83 8.71
C GLU A 61 -13.85 -5.76 8.92
N LEU A 62 -12.96 -5.44 9.87
CA LEU A 62 -11.82 -6.31 10.19
C LEU A 62 -12.28 -7.71 10.61
N ARG A 63 -13.34 -7.82 11.42
CA ARG A 63 -13.89 -9.10 11.88
C ARG A 63 -14.52 -9.90 10.74
N ALA A 64 -15.05 -9.24 9.71
CA ALA A 64 -15.64 -9.88 8.55
C ALA A 64 -14.58 -10.50 7.61
N ILE A 65 -13.32 -10.07 7.68
CA ILE A 65 -12.23 -10.69 6.91
C ILE A 65 -11.97 -12.11 7.47
N PRO A 66 -12.02 -13.17 6.64
CA PRO A 66 -11.69 -14.53 7.06
C PRO A 66 -10.21 -14.69 7.44
N GLU A 67 -9.90 -15.71 8.24
CA GLU A 67 -8.52 -16.17 8.36
C GLU A 67 -8.13 -17.02 7.12
N PRO A 68 -6.85 -17.02 6.70
CA PRO A 68 -5.68 -16.37 7.31
C PRO A 68 -5.48 -14.89 6.92
N ASP A 69 -6.33 -14.37 6.03
CA ASP A 69 -6.16 -13.06 5.41
C ASP A 69 -6.24 -11.91 6.42
N ARG A 70 -7.14 -12.03 7.40
CA ARG A 70 -7.25 -11.06 8.50
C ARG A 70 -5.95 -10.92 9.27
N SER A 71 -5.31 -12.05 9.62
CA SER A 71 -4.01 -12.04 10.31
C SER A 71 -2.92 -11.37 9.46
N ALA A 72 -2.90 -11.63 8.15
CA ALA A 72 -1.97 -10.97 7.23
C ALA A 72 -2.21 -9.45 7.16
N PHE A 73 -3.48 -9.03 7.08
CA PHE A 73 -3.86 -7.62 7.07
C PHE A 73 -3.47 -6.89 8.36
N VAL A 74 -3.70 -7.49 9.53
CA VAL A 74 -3.29 -6.90 10.82
C VAL A 74 -1.77 -6.72 10.90
N ARG A 75 -0.98 -7.71 10.46
CA ARG A 75 0.49 -7.58 10.39
C ARG A 75 0.93 -6.47 9.45
N TYR A 76 0.25 -6.33 8.31
CA TYR A 76 0.50 -5.25 7.37
C TYR A 76 0.20 -3.88 7.98
N TRP A 77 -1.00 -3.71 8.58
CA TRP A 77 -1.42 -2.48 9.23
C TRP A 77 -0.44 -2.03 10.32
N ASN A 78 -0.02 -2.96 11.19
CA ASN A 78 0.91 -2.66 12.28
C ASN A 78 2.32 -2.23 11.81
N ARG A 79 2.69 -2.55 10.56
CA ARG A 79 3.97 -2.14 9.95
C ARG A 79 3.84 -0.91 9.04
N CYS A 80 2.61 -0.51 8.70
CA CYS A 80 2.33 0.65 7.84
C CYS A 80 2.93 1.94 8.45
N LYS A 81 3.42 2.84 7.59
CA LYS A 81 3.90 4.17 8.00
C LYS A 81 2.79 5.21 8.10
N CYS A 82 1.55 4.82 7.81
CA CYS A 82 0.38 5.67 7.88
C CYS A 82 -0.02 5.96 9.34
N PRO A 83 -0.69 7.09 9.61
CA PRO A 83 -1.22 7.39 10.94
C PRO A 83 -2.15 6.28 11.43
N GLY A 84 -1.98 5.86 12.69
CA GLY A 84 -2.75 4.79 13.33
C GLY A 84 -4.19 5.16 13.72
N ASN A 85 -4.93 5.82 12.82
CA ASN A 85 -6.33 6.19 13.04
C ASN A 85 -7.30 5.40 12.14
N ALA A 86 -8.57 5.38 12.52
CA ALA A 86 -9.61 4.61 11.83
C ALA A 86 -9.82 5.04 10.37
N THR A 87 -9.63 6.33 10.05
CA THR A 87 -9.82 6.82 8.68
C THR A 87 -8.81 6.18 7.74
N TYR A 88 -7.53 6.13 8.11
CA TYR A 88 -6.53 5.42 7.31
C TYR A 88 -6.80 3.92 7.29
N LEU A 89 -7.14 3.32 8.43
CA LEU A 89 -7.47 1.89 8.49
C LEU A 89 -8.59 1.52 7.50
N LEU A 90 -9.68 2.29 7.47
CA LEU A 90 -10.79 2.11 6.53
C LEU A 90 -10.35 2.31 5.07
N THR A 91 -9.45 3.25 4.79
CA THR A 91 -8.87 3.41 3.44
C THR A 91 -8.14 2.14 3.00
N TYR A 92 -7.30 1.55 3.87
CA TYR A 92 -6.59 0.32 3.55
C TYR A 92 -7.52 -0.90 3.48
N MET A 93 -8.57 -0.94 4.29
CA MET A 93 -9.63 -1.97 4.18
C MET A 93 -10.37 -1.86 2.85
N ASN A 94 -10.71 -0.66 2.41
CA ASN A 94 -11.29 -0.43 1.08
C ASN A 94 -10.34 -0.91 -0.01
N MET A 95 -9.05 -0.57 0.06
CA MET A 95 -8.05 -1.06 -0.89
C MET A 95 -7.95 -2.59 -0.91
N PHE A 96 -8.06 -3.24 0.26
CA PHE A 96 -8.06 -4.69 0.38
C PHE A 96 -9.31 -5.33 -0.23
N ARG A 97 -10.50 -4.80 0.10
CA ARG A 97 -11.78 -5.23 -0.45
C ARG A 97 -11.84 -5.07 -1.98
N ASP A 98 -11.39 -3.93 -2.48
CA ASP A 98 -11.37 -3.62 -3.92
C ASP A 98 -10.24 -4.37 -4.66
N GLY A 99 -9.45 -5.18 -3.93
CA GLY A 99 -8.39 -6.00 -4.49
C GLY A 99 -7.13 -5.24 -4.91
N ARG A 100 -7.00 -3.95 -4.61
CA ARG A 100 -5.76 -3.18 -4.79
C ARG A 100 -4.66 -3.67 -3.86
N LEU A 101 -5.04 -4.13 -2.67
CA LEU A 101 -4.19 -4.90 -1.77
C LEU A 101 -4.67 -6.34 -1.76
N ILE A 102 -3.74 -7.28 -1.85
CA ILE A 102 -4.02 -8.72 -1.86
C ILE A 102 -3.10 -9.43 -0.89
N VAL A 103 -3.55 -10.58 -0.37
CA VAL A 103 -2.65 -11.51 0.30
C VAL A 103 -1.88 -12.28 -0.76
N HIS A 104 -0.56 -12.18 -0.70
CA HIS A 104 0.36 -12.89 -1.57
C HIS A 104 1.49 -13.46 -0.69
N GLU A 105 1.66 -14.78 -0.74
CA GLU A 105 2.67 -15.50 0.07
C GLU A 105 2.55 -15.22 1.58
N GLY A 106 1.31 -15.06 2.07
CA GLY A 106 1.02 -14.82 3.50
C GLY A 106 1.25 -13.38 3.98
N GLU A 107 1.62 -12.47 3.08
CA GLU A 107 1.75 -11.04 3.34
C GLU A 107 0.79 -10.23 2.48
N VAL A 108 0.34 -9.08 2.99
CA VAL A 108 -0.43 -8.13 2.17
C VAL A 108 0.53 -7.31 1.33
N LYS A 109 0.33 -7.34 0.00
CA LYS A 109 1.07 -6.55 -0.99
C LYS A 109 0.10 -5.79 -1.89
N ALA A 110 0.59 -4.73 -2.54
CA ALA A 110 -0.16 -4.13 -3.63
C ALA A 110 -0.22 -5.12 -4.81
N ARG A 111 -1.40 -5.30 -5.39
CA ARG A 111 -1.59 -6.18 -6.54
C ARG A 111 -0.66 -5.78 -7.69
N SER A 112 -0.53 -4.48 -7.94
CA SER A 112 0.36 -3.93 -8.97
C SER A 112 1.80 -4.41 -8.81
N ASP A 113 2.30 -4.48 -7.58
CA ASP A 113 3.67 -4.89 -7.31
C ASP A 113 3.85 -6.38 -7.60
N VAL A 114 2.89 -7.20 -7.15
CA VAL A 114 2.89 -8.66 -7.42
C VAL A 114 2.81 -8.95 -8.92
N GLU A 115 1.92 -8.26 -9.64
CA GLU A 115 1.77 -8.42 -11.08
C GLU A 115 3.03 -7.97 -11.82
N TRP A 116 3.61 -6.84 -11.42
CA TRP A 116 4.87 -6.34 -11.99
C TRP A 116 6.03 -7.31 -11.77
N GLU A 117 6.18 -7.86 -10.55
CA GLU A 117 7.21 -8.85 -10.23
C GLU A 117 7.04 -10.11 -11.08
N ARG A 118 5.82 -10.64 -11.16
CA ARG A 118 5.48 -11.82 -11.97
C ARG A 118 5.84 -11.60 -13.43
N ASP A 119 5.37 -10.51 -14.01
CA ASP A 119 5.56 -10.23 -15.44
C ASP A 119 7.04 -10.00 -15.76
N ARG A 120 7.81 -9.41 -14.83
CA ARG A 120 9.27 -9.27 -14.97
C ARG A 120 10.00 -10.59 -14.85
N LYS A 121 9.66 -11.44 -13.88
CA LYS A 121 10.25 -12.78 -13.76
C LYS A 121 9.93 -13.65 -14.98
N ALA A 122 8.72 -13.53 -15.55
CA ALA A 122 8.36 -14.22 -16.79
C ALA A 122 9.24 -13.77 -17.98
N LYS A 123 9.50 -12.46 -18.11
CA LYS A 123 10.43 -11.95 -19.13
C LYS A 123 11.84 -12.48 -18.94
N ILE A 124 12.35 -12.52 -17.71
CA ILE A 124 13.67 -13.09 -17.38
C ILE A 124 13.71 -14.58 -17.74
N ALA A 125 12.68 -15.34 -17.38
CA ALA A 125 12.57 -16.76 -17.70
C ALA A 125 12.52 -17.03 -19.21
N ALA A 126 12.05 -16.08 -20.02
CA ALA A 126 12.02 -16.17 -21.49
C ALA A 126 13.35 -15.77 -22.17
N MET A 127 14.28 -15.14 -21.47
CA MET A 127 15.58 -14.74 -22.03
C MET A 127 16.45 -15.96 -22.37
N THR A 128 17.27 -15.84 -23.41
CA THR A 128 18.36 -16.78 -23.67
C THR A 128 19.44 -16.68 -22.59
N ASP A 129 20.29 -17.71 -22.48
CA ASP A 129 21.39 -17.70 -21.50
C ASP A 129 22.37 -16.53 -21.73
N ALA A 130 22.60 -16.15 -22.98
CA ALA A 130 23.45 -15.00 -23.33
C ALA A 130 22.82 -13.66 -22.91
N GLU A 131 21.51 -13.49 -23.12
CA GLU A 131 20.79 -12.29 -22.67
C GLU A 131 20.74 -12.18 -21.14
N LEU A 132 20.55 -13.31 -20.45
CA LEU A 132 20.66 -13.41 -19.00
C LEU A 132 22.04 -12.99 -18.50
N ASP A 133 23.11 -13.42 -19.17
CA ASP A 133 24.48 -13.05 -18.82
C ASP A 133 24.72 -11.55 -18.93
N VAL A 134 24.32 -10.96 -20.05
CA VAL A 134 24.42 -9.51 -20.25
C VAL A 134 23.62 -8.79 -19.16
N MET A 135 22.37 -9.19 -18.92
CA MET A 135 21.53 -8.59 -17.89
C MET A 135 22.18 -8.69 -16.50
N ILE A 136 22.69 -9.85 -16.09
CA ILE A 136 23.32 -10.03 -14.78
C ILE A 136 24.53 -9.10 -14.60
N GLN A 137 25.29 -8.87 -15.67
CA GLN A 137 26.51 -8.06 -15.63
C GLN A 137 26.24 -6.55 -15.70
N THR A 138 25.24 -6.13 -16.46
CA THR A 138 25.08 -4.70 -16.81
C THR A 138 23.84 -4.04 -16.21
N HIS A 139 22.89 -4.80 -15.64
CA HIS A 139 21.63 -4.22 -15.19
C HIS A 139 21.84 -3.33 -13.95
N ILE A 140 21.35 -2.09 -14.02
CA ILE A 140 21.56 -1.07 -12.98
C ILE A 140 20.95 -1.42 -11.62
N SER A 141 19.84 -2.16 -11.62
CA SER A 141 19.19 -2.62 -10.40
C SER A 141 19.72 -4.00 -9.97
N PRO A 142 20.28 -4.11 -8.75
CA PRO A 142 20.81 -5.37 -8.21
C PRO A 142 19.75 -6.49 -8.10
N LEU A 143 18.49 -6.12 -7.87
CA LEU A 143 17.37 -7.06 -7.76
C LEU A 143 17.18 -7.87 -9.05
N PHE A 144 17.21 -7.21 -10.20
CA PHE A 144 17.05 -7.92 -11.47
C PHE A 144 18.24 -8.82 -11.79
N ALA A 145 19.46 -8.37 -11.45
CA ALA A 145 20.65 -9.22 -11.56
C ALA A 145 20.53 -10.46 -10.67
N GLU A 146 19.95 -10.32 -9.47
CA GLU A 146 19.67 -11.45 -8.58
C GLU A 146 18.64 -12.42 -9.16
N TRP A 147 17.51 -11.93 -9.66
CA TRP A 147 16.51 -12.77 -10.33
C TRP A 147 17.07 -13.46 -11.58
N GLY A 148 17.95 -12.81 -12.33
CA GLY A 148 18.68 -13.45 -13.43
C GLY A 148 19.56 -14.60 -12.95
N ARG A 149 20.31 -14.41 -11.86
CA ARG A 149 21.12 -15.47 -11.24
C ARG A 149 20.26 -16.62 -10.72
N GLU A 150 19.11 -16.30 -10.13
CA GLU A 150 18.13 -17.29 -9.66
C GLU A 150 17.59 -18.14 -10.80
N GLU A 151 17.17 -17.51 -11.91
CA GLU A 151 16.70 -18.23 -13.10
C GLU A 151 17.79 -19.14 -13.68
N ARG A 152 19.04 -18.67 -13.68
CA ARG A 152 20.18 -19.48 -14.12
C ARG A 152 20.38 -20.73 -13.26
N ARG A 153 20.30 -20.59 -11.94
CA ARG A 153 20.36 -21.72 -11.00
C ARG A 153 19.22 -22.70 -11.26
N ARG A 154 17.99 -22.20 -11.43
CA ARG A 154 16.82 -23.01 -11.77
C ARG A 154 17.02 -23.82 -13.05
N ARG A 155 17.54 -23.21 -14.12
CA ARG A 155 17.85 -23.91 -15.39
C ARG A 155 18.90 -24.99 -15.22
N ALA A 156 19.95 -24.72 -14.43
CA ALA A 156 20.99 -25.71 -14.15
C ALA A 156 20.43 -26.93 -13.40
N GLU A 157 19.59 -26.70 -12.39
CA GLU A 157 18.92 -27.77 -11.63
C GLU A 157 18.00 -28.62 -12.52
N LEU A 158 17.20 -28.00 -13.38
CA LEU A 158 16.35 -28.69 -14.35
C LEU A 158 17.16 -29.52 -15.35
N ASN A 159 18.27 -28.99 -15.85
CA ASN A 159 19.17 -29.71 -16.75
C ASN A 159 19.87 -30.89 -16.07
N VAL A 160 20.16 -30.80 -14.77
CA VAL A 160 20.70 -31.92 -13.98
C VAL A 160 19.63 -32.98 -13.75
N ALA A 161 18.40 -32.59 -13.41
CA ALA A 161 17.27 -33.51 -13.22
C ALA A 161 16.86 -34.21 -14.52
N ALA A 162 16.98 -33.55 -15.67
CA ALA A 162 16.65 -34.10 -16.99
C ALA A 162 17.69 -35.10 -17.52
N LYS A 163 18.91 -35.15 -16.95
CA LYS A 163 19.88 -36.19 -17.29
C LYS A 163 19.49 -37.47 -16.52
N PRO A 164 18.96 -38.52 -17.17
CA PRO A 164 18.70 -39.76 -16.47
C PRO A 164 20.02 -40.27 -15.90
N ASP A 165 19.95 -40.75 -14.65
CA ASP A 165 21.09 -41.29 -13.91
C ASP A 165 21.84 -42.30 -14.79
N ARG A 166 22.90 -41.84 -15.46
CA ARG A 166 23.64 -42.60 -16.47
C ARG A 166 24.20 -43.89 -15.86
N ALA A 167 24.41 -43.90 -14.54
CA ALA A 167 24.81 -45.08 -13.78
C ALA A 167 23.72 -46.17 -13.72
N ARG A 168 22.43 -45.79 -13.59
CA ARG A 168 21.30 -46.75 -13.64
C ARG A 168 21.00 -47.24 -15.05
N ALA A 169 21.11 -46.36 -16.06
CA ALA A 169 20.91 -46.72 -17.47
C ALA A 169 22.02 -47.69 -17.99
N ALA A 170 23.27 -47.48 -17.58
CA ALA A 170 24.39 -48.36 -17.90
C ALA A 170 24.24 -49.76 -17.26
N LYS A 171 23.89 -49.83 -15.96
CA LYS A 171 23.64 -51.12 -15.27
C LYS A 171 22.52 -51.95 -15.90
N ARG A 172 21.49 -51.30 -16.46
CA ARG A 172 20.37 -52.00 -17.15
C ARG A 172 20.78 -52.58 -18.50
N ARG A 173 21.65 -51.89 -19.25
CA ARG A 173 22.22 -52.38 -20.53
C ARG A 173 23.20 -53.54 -20.32
N GLU A 174 23.97 -53.50 -19.23
CA GLU A 174 24.97 -54.54 -18.93
C GLU A 174 24.34 -55.86 -18.45
N ARG A 175 23.20 -55.80 -17.72
CA ARG A 175 22.40 -56.98 -17.37
C ARG A 175 21.67 -57.63 -18.56
N GLY A 176 21.36 -56.87 -19.61
CA GLY A 176 20.73 -57.39 -20.83
C GLY A 176 21.68 -58.07 -21.82
N ARG A 177 23.00 -57.83 -21.69
CA ARG A 177 24.04 -58.37 -22.58
C ARG A 177 24.70 -59.67 -22.09
N ARG A 178 24.36 -60.12 -20.88
CA ARG A 178 24.89 -61.36 -20.25
C ARG A 178 23.91 -62.55 -20.32
N ARG A 179 23.00 -62.57 -21.30
CA ARG A 179 22.16 -63.75 -21.59
C ARG A 179 22.52 -64.30 -22.96
#